data_AF-A0A2Z7C996-F1
#
_entry.id   AF-A0A2Z7C996-F1
#
_cell.length_a   1.000
_cell.length_b   1.000
_cell.length_c   1.000
_cell.angle_alpha   90.00
_cell.angle_beta   90.00
_cell.angle_gamma   90.00
#
_symmetry.space_group_name_H-M   'P 1'
#
loop_
_entity.id
_entity.type
_entity.pdbx_description
1 polymer ?
#
loop_
_entity_poly.entity_id
_entity_poly.type
_entity_poly.pdbx_seq_one_letter_code
_entity_poly.pdbx_strand_id
1 'polypeptide(L)'
;MADQTSDDEVFDFSNFEFTREDLVSALNDMVKEYRKLSHSFEEVKDENSDLKNSSAEPSAVELGESDSLKIDLSKLTAENELLREESSVLKAEIERLNELVSSWN
;
A
#
# COMPACT_ATOMS: atom_id res chain seq x y z
N MET A 1 -51.30 -48.19 -11.26
CA MET A 1 -50.55 -47.06 -10.68
C MET A 1 -49.09 -47.50 -10.64
N ALA A 2 -48.19 -46.71 -11.21
CA ALA A 2 -46.78 -47.08 -11.35
C ALA A 2 -46.05 -46.84 -10.03
N ASP A 3 -45.51 -47.89 -9.43
CA ASP A 3 -44.50 -47.80 -8.39
C ASP A 3 -43.16 -47.57 -9.12
N GLN A 4 -42.73 -46.30 -9.18
CA GLN A 4 -41.34 -46.00 -9.53
C GLN A 4 -40.49 -46.37 -8.32
N THR A 5 -39.94 -47.58 -8.32
CA THR A 5 -38.75 -47.88 -7.52
C THR A 5 -37.66 -46.98 -8.08
N SER A 6 -37.39 -45.87 -7.40
CA SER A 6 -36.21 -45.07 -7.65
C SER A 6 -35.03 -46.03 -7.56
N ASP A 7 -34.42 -46.27 -8.72
CA ASP A 7 -33.13 -46.90 -8.86
C ASP A 7 -32.18 -46.04 -8.02
N ASP A 8 -32.05 -46.43 -6.75
CA ASP A 8 -31.03 -45.96 -5.86
C ASP A 8 -29.76 -46.49 -6.51
N GLU A 9 -29.20 -45.67 -7.41
CA GLU A 9 -27.86 -45.83 -7.97
C GLU A 9 -26.89 -45.72 -6.78
N VAL A 10 -26.93 -46.75 -5.93
CA VAL A 10 -25.93 -47.05 -4.93
C VAL A 10 -24.67 -47.17 -5.74
N PHE A 11 -23.81 -46.15 -5.65
CA PHE A 11 -22.49 -46.14 -6.27
C PHE A 11 -21.84 -47.51 -6.05
N ASP A 12 -21.80 -48.30 -7.12
CA ASP A 12 -21.24 -49.64 -7.06
C ASP A 12 -19.73 -49.51 -6.98
N PHE A 13 -19.22 -49.58 -5.74
CA PHE A 13 -17.79 -49.57 -5.45
C PHE A 13 -17.07 -50.79 -6.04
N SER A 14 -17.76 -51.74 -6.69
CA SER A 14 -17.17 -52.97 -7.22
C SER A 14 -16.31 -52.79 -8.47
N ASN A 15 -16.31 -51.61 -9.12
CA ASN A 15 -15.65 -51.38 -10.42
C ASN A 15 -14.56 -50.30 -10.44
N PHE A 16 -13.92 -50.01 -9.31
CA PHE A 16 -12.66 -49.28 -9.29
C PHE A 16 -11.59 -50.16 -8.67
N GLU A 17 -10.39 -50.13 -9.25
CA GLU A 17 -9.15 -50.70 -8.70
C GLU A 17 -8.71 -49.90 -7.45
N PHE A 18 -9.65 -49.66 -6.53
CA PHE A 18 -9.49 -48.82 -5.34
C PHE A 18 -9.57 -49.73 -4.15
N THR A 19 -8.46 -49.88 -3.45
CA THR A 19 -8.50 -50.56 -2.18
C THR A 19 -9.10 -49.62 -1.13
N ARG A 20 -9.67 -50.21 -0.08
CA ARG A 20 -10.06 -49.44 1.11
C ARG A 20 -8.87 -48.63 1.68
N GLU A 21 -7.65 -49.12 1.51
CA GLU A 21 -6.43 -48.44 1.93
C GLU A 21 -6.17 -47.17 1.13
N ASP A 22 -6.43 -47.21 -0.19
CA ASP A 22 -6.30 -46.03 -1.06
C ASP A 22 -7.28 -44.94 -0.66
N LEU A 23 -8.52 -45.32 -0.28
CA LEU A 23 -9.52 -44.37 0.24
C LEU A 23 -9.06 -43.69 1.53
N VAL A 24 -8.56 -44.49 2.47
CA VAL A 24 -8.09 -44.00 3.77
C VAL A 24 -6.88 -43.08 3.60
N SER A 25 -5.95 -43.43 2.71
CA SER A 25 -4.79 -42.60 2.39
C SER A 25 -5.20 -41.28 1.76
N ALA A 26 -6.06 -41.30 0.73
CA ALA A 26 -6.55 -40.09 0.07
C ALA A 26 -7.29 -39.16 1.05
N LEU A 27 -8.10 -39.71 1.94
CA LEU A 27 -8.80 -38.93 2.97
C LEU A 27 -7.81 -38.31 3.96
N ASN A 28 -6.82 -39.07 4.41
CA ASN A 28 -5.80 -38.58 5.34
C ASN A 28 -4.98 -37.44 4.72
N ASP A 29 -4.63 -37.55 3.45
CA ASP A 29 -3.91 -36.50 2.73
C ASP A 29 -4.76 -35.25 2.54
N MET A 30 -6.05 -35.40 2.23
CA MET A 30 -6.99 -34.26 2.17
C MET A 30 -7.10 -33.54 3.52
N VAL A 31 -7.13 -34.28 4.64
CA VAL A 31 -7.15 -33.69 5.99
C VAL A 31 -5.85 -32.92 6.28
N LYS A 32 -4.69 -33.42 5.85
CA LYS A 32 -3.41 -32.72 6.01
C LYS A 32 -3.38 -31.43 5.19
N GLU A 33 -3.80 -31.47 3.93
CA GLU A 33 -3.82 -30.29 3.06
C GLU A 33 -4.84 -29.26 3.56
N TYR A 34 -6.02 -29.69 4.01
CA TYR A 34 -6.99 -28.80 4.64
C TYR A 34 -6.41 -28.11 5.89
N ARG A 35 -5.67 -28.84 6.73
CA ARG A 35 -5.02 -28.26 7.91
C ARG A 35 -3.99 -27.20 7.52
N LYS A 36 -3.16 -27.45 6.50
CA LYS A 36 -2.20 -26.47 5.98
C LYS A 36 -2.93 -25.23 5.46
N LEU A 37 -3.96 -25.43 4.64
CA LEU A 37 -4.75 -24.34 4.08
C LEU A 37 -5.44 -23.49 5.16
N SER A 38 -6.02 -24.15 6.17
CA SER A 38 -6.65 -23.46 7.30
C SER A 38 -5.64 -22.63 8.10
N HIS A 39 -4.39 -23.11 8.23
CA HIS A 39 -3.37 -22.35 8.93
C HIS A 39 -2.92 -21.12 8.13
N SER A 40 -2.65 -21.29 6.82
CA SER A 40 -2.31 -20.16 5.95
C SER A 40 -3.44 -19.13 5.85
N PHE A 41 -4.71 -19.56 5.90
CA PHE A 41 -5.83 -18.62 5.94
C PHE A 41 -5.83 -17.75 7.20
N GLU A 42 -5.52 -18.33 8.36
CA GLU A 42 -5.43 -17.59 9.61
C GLU A 42 -4.26 -16.60 9.58
N GLU A 43 -3.09 -17.03 9.08
CA GLU A 43 -1.91 -16.16 8.91
C GLU A 43 -2.21 -14.96 7.99
N VAL A 44 -2.85 -15.20 6.85
CA VAL A 44 -3.25 -14.12 5.92
C VAL A 44 -4.28 -13.18 6.56
N LYS A 45 -5.19 -13.70 7.39
CA LYS A 45 -6.17 -12.87 8.10
C LYS A 45 -5.49 -11.96 9.11
N ASP A 46 -4.52 -12.49 9.85
CA ASP A 46 -3.74 -11.74 10.83
C ASP A 46 -2.89 -10.66 10.12
N GLU A 47 -2.17 -11.01 9.06
CA GLU A 47 -1.38 -10.05 8.27
C GLU A 47 -2.26 -8.95 7.64
N ASN A 48 -3.44 -9.29 7.12
CA ASN A 48 -4.37 -8.30 6.59
C ASN A 48 -4.86 -7.33 7.69
N SER A 49 -5.07 -7.84 8.91
CA SER A 49 -5.43 -6.99 10.04
C SER A 49 -4.29 -6.03 10.42
N ASP A 50 -3.05 -6.52 10.41
CA ASP A 50 -1.85 -5.71 10.68
C ASP A 50 -1.64 -4.64 9.59
N LEU A 51 -1.78 -5.03 8.32
CA LEU A 51 -1.70 -4.10 7.18
C LEU A 51 -2.79 -3.03 7.22
N LYS A 52 -4.02 -3.36 7.64
CA LYS A 52 -5.07 -2.36 7.83
C LYS A 52 -4.73 -1.39 8.96
N ASN A 53 -4.08 -1.86 10.02
CA ASN A 53 -3.61 -1.01 11.10
C ASN A 53 -2.44 -0.13 10.67
N SER A 54 -1.56 -0.61 9.77
CA SER A 54 -0.46 0.18 9.21
C SER A 54 -0.90 1.11 8.07
N SER A 55 -1.98 0.75 7.37
CA SER A 55 -2.61 1.52 6.29
C SER A 55 -3.75 2.40 6.79
N ALA A 56 -4.00 2.44 8.10
CA ALA A 56 -4.83 3.46 8.70
C ALA A 56 -4.29 4.82 8.27
N GLU A 57 -5.20 5.72 7.92
CA GLU A 57 -4.90 7.06 7.40
C GLU A 57 -3.74 7.71 8.16
N PRO A 58 -2.86 8.44 7.45
CA PRO A 58 -1.72 9.11 8.07
C PRO A 58 -2.19 9.82 9.33
N SER A 59 -1.45 9.64 10.42
CA SER A 59 -1.92 10.12 11.71
C SER A 59 -2.21 11.62 11.63
N ALA A 60 -3.19 12.12 12.38
CA ALA A 60 -3.50 13.56 12.39
C ALA A 60 -2.27 14.43 12.70
N VAL A 61 -1.26 13.86 13.37
CA VAL A 61 0.05 14.47 13.62
C VAL A 61 0.87 14.60 12.31
N GLU A 62 0.98 13.54 11.52
CA GLU A 62 1.69 13.55 10.22
C GLU A 62 1.02 14.48 9.20
N LEU A 63 -0.32 14.53 9.17
CA LEU A 63 -1.06 15.49 8.35
C LEU A 63 -0.80 16.94 8.79
N GLY A 64 -0.79 17.20 10.09
CA GLY A 64 -0.48 18.53 10.63
C GLY A 64 0.97 18.97 10.38
N GLU A 65 1.93 18.04 10.41
CA GLU A 65 3.32 18.30 10.04
C GLU A 65 3.45 18.64 8.55
N SER A 66 2.73 17.94 7.67
CA SER A 66 2.70 18.25 6.24
C SER A 66 2.15 19.65 5.95
N ASP A 67 1.07 20.03 6.63
CA ASP A 67 0.49 21.37 6.53
C ASP A 67 1.44 22.45 7.07
N SER A 68 2.14 22.18 8.18
CA SER A 68 3.17 23.07 8.72
C SER A 68 4.32 23.27 7.73
N LEU A 69 4.84 22.19 7.14
CA LEU A 69 5.91 22.27 6.14
C LEU A 69 5.48 23.07 4.91
N LYS A 70 4.22 22.95 4.49
CA LYS A 70 3.68 23.71 3.36
C LYS A 70 3.61 25.22 3.65
N ILE A 71 3.26 25.60 4.86
CA ILE A 71 3.27 27.01 5.31
C ILE A 71 4.69 27.56 5.32
N ASP A 72 5.63 26.81 5.90
CA ASP A 72 7.04 27.22 5.97
C ASP A 72 7.67 27.38 4.58
N LEU A 73 7.38 26.45 3.66
CA LEU A 73 7.83 26.53 2.26
C LEU A 73 7.29 27.79 1.57
N SER A 74 6.02 28.13 1.81
CA SER A 74 5.38 29.32 1.23
C SER A 74 6.03 30.60 1.75
N LYS A 75 6.35 30.65 3.05
CA LYS A 75 7.05 31.78 3.68
C LYS A 75 8.47 31.95 3.11
N LEU A 76 9.24 30.86 3.02
CA LEU A 76 10.60 30.88 2.46
C LEU A 76 10.61 31.28 0.98
N THR A 77 9.57 30.92 0.24
CA THR A 77 9.41 31.32 -1.16
C THR A 77 9.22 32.82 -1.29
N ALA A 78 8.34 33.41 -0.47
CA ALA A 78 8.10 34.86 -0.45
C ALA A 78 9.36 35.65 -0.02
N GLU A 79 10.09 35.16 0.98
CA GLU A 79 11.34 35.78 1.44
C GLU A 79 12.44 35.74 0.37
N ASN A 80 12.58 34.61 -0.35
CA ASN A 80 13.52 34.52 -1.47
C ASN A 80 13.19 35.49 -2.61
N GLU A 81 11.91 35.67 -2.92
CA GLU A 81 11.49 36.62 -3.95
C GLU A 81 11.84 38.06 -3.57
N LEU A 82 11.58 38.45 -2.32
CA LEU A 82 11.96 39.76 -1.79
C LEU A 82 13.48 39.98 -1.87
N LEU A 83 14.28 39.02 -1.39
CA LEU A 83 15.75 39.12 -1.43
C LEU A 83 16.29 39.24 -2.87
N ARG A 84 15.65 38.56 -3.83
CA ARG A 84 16.01 38.66 -5.24
C ARG A 84 15.73 40.06 -5.80
N GLU A 85 14.64 40.68 -5.38
CA GLU A 85 14.30 42.05 -5.77
C GLU A 85 15.28 43.06 -5.15
N GLU A 86 15.55 42.97 -3.85
CA GLU A 86 16.53 43.82 -3.17
C GLU A 86 17.93 43.69 -3.79
N SER A 87 18.35 42.47 -4.11
CA SER A 87 19.63 42.21 -4.79
C SER A 87 19.69 42.85 -6.18
N SER A 88 18.58 42.83 -6.92
CA SER A 88 18.48 43.49 -8.23
C SER A 88 18.62 45.01 -8.12
N VAL A 89 17.99 45.61 -7.11
CA VAL A 89 18.10 47.05 -6.82
C VAL A 89 19.53 47.43 -6.45
N LEU A 90 20.16 46.69 -5.54
CA LEU A 90 21.54 46.93 -5.13
C LEU A 90 22.50 46.83 -6.31
N LYS A 91 22.30 45.85 -7.20
CA LYS A 91 23.11 45.69 -8.40
C LYS A 91 23.00 46.92 -9.33
N ALA A 92 21.79 47.45 -9.51
CA ALA A 92 21.58 48.65 -10.31
C ALA A 92 22.23 49.89 -9.69
N GLU A 93 22.15 50.06 -8.36
CA GLU A 93 22.80 51.20 -7.69
C GLU A 93 24.34 51.11 -7.76
N ILE A 94 24.91 49.90 -7.65
CA ILE A 94 26.35 49.68 -7.85
C ILE A 94 26.77 50.10 -9.26
N GLU A 95 26.01 49.71 -10.29
CA GLU A 95 26.29 50.08 -11.67
C GLU A 95 26.26 51.61 -11.86
N ARG A 96 25.21 52.27 -11.34
CA ARG A 96 25.07 53.73 -11.38
C ARG A 96 26.22 54.46 -10.67
N LEU A 97 26.65 53.97 -9.50
CA LEU A 97 27.77 54.56 -8.77
C LEU A 97 29.09 54.38 -9.53
N ASN A 98 29.28 53.23 -10.18
CA ASN A 98 30.49 52.94 -10.94
C ASN A 98 30.60 53.84 -12.20
N GLU A 99 29.47 54.13 -12.85
CA GLU A 99 29.39 55.12 -13.94
C GLU A 99 29.75 56.53 -13.44
N LEU A 100 29.20 56.95 -12.30
CA LEU A 100 29.50 58.25 -11.70
C LEU A 100 30.99 58.41 -11.39
N VAL A 101 31.60 57.41 -10.77
CA VAL A 101 33.05 57.41 -10.47
C VAL A 101 33.87 57.45 -11.76
N SER A 102 33.47 56.72 -12.79
CA SER A 102 34.15 56.74 -14.09
C SER A 102 34.06 58.10 -14.78
N SER A 103 33.01 58.88 -14.53
CA SER A 103 32.87 60.25 -15.05
C SER A 103 33.75 61.30 -14.35
N TRP A 104 34.32 60.95 -13.19
CA TRP A 104 35.22 61.81 -12.41
C TRP A 104 36.71 61.50 -12.61
N ASN A 105 37.04 60.39 -13.29
CA ASN A 105 38.39 60.05 -13.73
C ASN A 105 38.65 60.53 -15.16
#